data_AF-D1PSF9-F1
#
_entry.id   AF-D1PSF9-F1
#
_cell.length_a   1.000
_cell.length_b   1.000
_cell.length_c   1.000
_cell.angle_alpha   90.00
_cell.angle_beta   90.00
_cell.angle_gamma   90.00
#
_symmetry.space_group_name_H-M   'P 1'
#
loop_
_entity.id
_entity.type
_entity.pdbx_description
1 polymer ?
#
loop_
_entity_poly.entity_id
_entity_poly.type
_entity_poly.pdbx_seq_one_letter_code
_entity_poly.pdbx_strand_id
1 'polypeptide(L)' 'IVIIHQELALIPLLSIGENMFLGNEIRNKMGTIDWNKTYYEAERHMKQVGLHESAQTLVKDIGTGKQ' A
#
# COMPACT_ATOMS: atom_id res chain seq x y z
N ILE A 1 2.81 -5.25 -13.32
CA ILE A 1 3.27 -3.85 -13.17
C ILE A 1 2.23 -3.19 -12.26
N VAL A 2 2.56 -2.96 -10.99
CA VAL A 2 1.70 -2.14 -10.11
C VAL A 2 2.01 -0.70 -10.49
N ILE A 3 1.08 -0.08 -11.18
CA ILE A 3 1.22 1.29 -11.67
C ILE A 3 0.75 2.19 -10.54
N ILE A 4 1.66 2.84 -9.84
CA ILE A 4 1.32 4.02 -9.05
C ILE A 4 1.01 5.11 -10.08
N HIS A 5 -0.27 5.48 -10.21
CA HIS A 5 -0.69 6.59 -11.06
C HIS A 5 -0.01 7.86 -10.56
N GLN A 6 0.77 8.53 -11.41
CA GLN A 6 1.42 9.81 -11.08
C GLN A 6 0.42 10.99 -10.92
N GLU A 7 -0.89 10.70 -10.94
CA GLU A 7 -1.98 11.63 -10.62
C GLU A 7 -3.02 11.07 -9.63
N LEU A 8 -2.82 9.87 -9.04
CA LEU A 8 -3.57 9.50 -7.84
C LEU A 8 -2.79 10.03 -6.65
N ALA A 9 -3.23 11.17 -6.11
CA ALA A 9 -2.71 11.69 -4.85
C ALA A 9 -2.81 10.59 -3.81
N LEU A 10 -1.66 10.09 -3.34
CA LEU A 10 -1.65 9.16 -2.22
C LEU A 10 -2.48 9.76 -1.09
N ILE A 11 -3.42 8.99 -0.54
CA ILE A 11 -4.24 9.44 0.57
C ILE A 11 -3.37 9.38 1.82
N PRO A 12 -2.99 10.53 2.43
CA PRO A 12 -2.00 10.54 3.51
C PRO A 12 -2.47 9.84 4.78
N LEU A 13 -3.79 9.66 4.91
CA LEU A 13 -4.46 9.00 6.03
C LEU A 13 -4.63 7.48 5.85
N LEU A 14 -4.25 6.95 4.69
CA LEU A 14 -4.25 5.52 4.43
C LEU A 14 -2.82 4.97 4.50
N SER A 15 -2.71 3.70 4.85
CA SER A 15 -1.45 2.95 4.82
C SER A 15 -0.90 2.82 3.40
N ILE A 16 0.37 2.42 3.29
CA ILE A 16 1.01 2.11 2.00
C ILE A 16 0.21 1.03 1.29
N GLY A 17 -0.13 -0.05 2.00
CA GLY A 17 -0.89 -1.17 1.45
C GLY A 17 -2.28 -0.77 0.99
N GLU A 18 -3.01 0.02 1.78
CA GLU A 18 -4.32 0.54 1.39
C GLU A 18 -4.23 1.42 0.13
N ASN A 19 -3.24 2.31 0.04
CA ASN A 19 -3.03 3.13 -1.15
C ASN A 19 -2.69 2.29 -2.39
N MET A 20 -1.87 1.25 -2.24
CA MET A 20 -1.45 0.40 -3.36
C MET A 20 -2.59 -0.41 -3.98
N PHE A 21 -3.63 -0.73 -3.20
CA PHE A 21 -4.76 -1.56 -3.64
C PHE A 21 -6.10 -0.79 -3.64
N LEU A 22 -6.08 0.54 -3.46
CA LEU A 22 -7.28 1.38 -3.51
C LEU A 22 -7.96 1.26 -4.89
N GLY A 23 -9.24 0.89 -4.93
CA GLY A 23 -9.98 0.67 -6.17
C GLY A 23 -9.68 -0.68 -6.86
N ASN A 24 -8.75 -1.47 -6.31
CA ASN A 24 -8.44 -2.83 -6.72
C ASN A 24 -8.23 -3.72 -5.48
N GLU A 25 -9.20 -3.67 -4.56
CA GLU A 25 -9.04 -4.31 -3.25
C GLU A 25 -8.94 -5.83 -3.42
N ILE A 26 -8.01 -6.45 -2.68
CA ILE A 26 -7.93 -7.89 -2.63
C ILE A 26 -9.11 -8.39 -1.78
N ARG A 27 -10.00 -9.16 -2.39
CA ARG A 27 -11.19 -9.71 -1.71
C ARG A 27 -11.01 -11.19 -1.40
N ASN A 28 -11.52 -11.61 -0.24
CA ASN A 28 -11.62 -13.02 0.11
C ASN A 28 -12.83 -13.69 -0.58
N LYS A 29 -13.01 -14.99 -0.35
CA LYS A 29 -14.12 -15.77 -0.92
C LYS A 29 -15.52 -15.27 -0.55
N MET A 30 -15.64 -14.50 0.53
CA MET A 30 -16.89 -13.91 1.01
C MET A 30 -17.12 -12.50 0.45
N GLY A 31 -16.22 -11.99 -0.40
CA GLY A 31 -16.32 -10.68 -1.03
C GLY A 31 -15.89 -9.50 -0.16
N THR A 32 -15.43 -9.74 1.07
CA THR A 32 -14.87 -8.68 1.93
C THR A 32 -13.37 -8.52 1.70
N ILE A 33 -12.82 -7.36 2.07
CA ILE A 33 -11.40 -7.06 1.89
C ILE A 33 -10.55 -8.02 2.72
N ASP A 34 -9.57 -8.64 2.08
CA ASP A 34 -8.55 -9.46 2.70
C ASP A 34 -7.33 -8.60 3.05
N TRP A 35 -7.37 -7.99 4.23
CA TRP A 35 -6.32 -7.11 4.71
C TRP A 35 -4.98 -7.83 4.89
N ASN A 36 -5.01 -9.08 5.37
CA ASN A 36 -3.79 -9.87 5.54
C ASN A 36 -3.07 -10.07 4.20
N LYS A 37 -3.82 -10.45 3.16
CA LYS A 37 -3.27 -10.62 1.83
C LYS A 37 -2.87 -9.29 1.19
N THR A 38 -3.63 -8.22 1.44
CA THR A 38 -3.31 -6.86 0.98
C THR A 38 -1.94 -6.41 1.48
N TYR A 39 -1.70 -6.51 2.80
CA TYR A 39 -0.40 -6.14 3.36
C TYR A 39 0.73 -7.06 2.92
N TYR A 40 0.48 -8.37 2.83
CA TYR A 40 1.49 -9.32 2.34
C TYR A 40 1.94 -9.02 0.90
N GLU A 41 1.00 -8.77 0.00
CA GLU A 41 1.30 -8.44 -1.40
C GLU A 41 1.95 -7.07 -1.53
N ALA A 42 1.49 -6.08 -0.74
CA ALA A 42 2.11 -4.76 -0.67
C ALA A 42 3.58 -4.87 -0.25
N GLU A 43 3.90 -5.56 0.85
CA GLU A 43 5.29 -5.75 1.30
C GLU A 43 6.14 -6.47 0.24
N ARG A 44 5.56 -7.45 -0.48
CA ARG A 44 6.27 -8.13 -1.56
C ARG A 44 6.63 -7.15 -2.69
N HIS A 45 5.73 -6.26 -3.07
CA HIS A 45 5.97 -5.24 -4.08
C HIS A 45 6.92 -4.14 -3.60
N MET A 46 6.79 -3.69 -2.36
CA MET A 46 7.68 -2.71 -1.73
C MET A 46 9.13 -3.21 -1.73
N LYS A 47 9.35 -4.48 -1.38
CA LYS A 47 10.67 -5.12 -1.44
C LYS A 47 11.29 -5.13 -2.84
N GLN A 48 10.48 -5.21 -3.89
CA GLN A 48 10.97 -5.19 -5.28
C GLN A 48 11.53 -3.82 -5.68
N VAL A 49 11.07 -2.74 -5.05
CA VAL A 49 11.51 -1.36 -5.31
C VAL A 49 12.46 -0.82 -4.24
N GLY A 50 12.86 -1.64 -3.27
CA GLY A 50 13.78 -1.26 -2.19
C GLY A 50 13.14 -0.47 -1.05
N LEU A 51 11.81 -0.48 -0.94
CA LEU A 51 11.09 0.11 0.18
C LEU A 51 10.97 -0.93 1.31
N HIS A 52 11.44 -0.57 2.51
CA HIS A 52 11.61 -1.48 3.66
C HIS A 52 10.67 -1.19 4.83
N GLU A 53 9.82 -0.18 4.68
CA GLU A 53 8.77 0.24 5.57
C GLU A 53 7.71 -0.86 5.70
N SER A 54 6.90 -0.79 6.76
CA SER A 54 5.74 -1.68 6.86
C SER A 54 4.68 -1.24 5.87
N ALA A 55 4.00 -2.20 5.21
CA ALA A 55 2.84 -1.87 4.40
C ALA A 55 1.68 -1.25 5.20
N GLN A 56 1.70 -1.37 6.54
CA GLN A 56 0.75 -0.75 7.45
C GLN A 56 1.11 0.70 7.83
N THR A 57 2.32 1.16 7.48
CA THR A 57 2.74 2.55 7.73
C THR A 57 1.86 3.51 6.94
N LEU A 58 1.41 4.61 7.54
CA LEU A 58 0.65 5.63 6.83
C LEU A 58 1.52 6.32 5.80
N VAL A 59 0.96 6.64 4.64
CA VAL A 59 1.74 7.29 3.58
C VAL A 59 2.36 8.61 4.03
N LYS A 60 1.65 9.40 4.84
CA LYS A 60 2.20 10.64 5.40
C LYS A 60 3.50 10.43 6.17
N ASP A 61 3.71 9.25 6.76
CA ASP A 61 4.86 8.94 7.61
C ASP A 61 6.07 8.42 6.80
N ILE A 62 5.92 8.12 5.50
CA ILE A 62 7.02 7.68 4.62
C ILE A 62 7.93 8.87 4.23
N GLY A 63 7.34 10.07 4.09
CA GLY A 63 8.00 11.24 3.51
C GLY A 63 8.44 12.33 4.50
N THR A 64 8.11 12.22 5.78
CA THR A 64 8.43 13.25 6.78
C THR A 64 9.26 12.66 7.94
N GLY A 65 10.59 12.75 7.88
CA GLY A 65 11.41 12.62 9.10
C GLY A 65 12.75 11.88 9.07
N LYS A 66 13.43 11.73 7.92
CA LYS A 66 14.89 11.52 7.88
C LYS A 66 15.53 12.38 6.78
N GLN A 67 15.47 13.70 6.97
CA GLN A 67 16.45 14.62 6.40
C GLN A 67 17.26 15.22 7.55
#